data_AF-A0A512UN18-F1
#
_entry.id   AF-A0A512UN18-F1
#
_cell.length_a   1.000
_cell.length_b   1.000
_cell.length_c   1.000
_cell.angle_alpha   90.00
_cell.angle_beta   90.00
_cell.angle_gamma   90.00
#
_symmetry.space_group_name_H-M   'P 1'
#
loop_
_entity.id
_entity.type
_entity.pdbx_description
1 polymer ?
#
loop_
_entity_poly.entity_id
_entity_poly.type
_entity_poly.pdbx_seq_one_letter_code
_entity_poly.pdbx_strand_id
1 'polypeptide(L)'
;MKLSLLTTFFELDLASRNLDFGTMQISIIDDQPIRNLIAVNDTVYAGHWMSVFQYDQRESTIKSLSSEKYMAVNEDGKLLMVDTPQPGFVIGDAVGWNDQGRLAYNGVRRFYVCDDDSVQYKGNCEGAQTISIFYKPLEVPE
;
A
#
# COMPACT_ATOMS: atom_id res chain seq x y z
N MET A 1 53.42 29.74 4.94
CA MET A 1 52.01 29.72 5.42
C MET A 1 51.15 29.21 4.27
N LYS A 2 50.70 27.95 4.29
CA LYS A 2 49.83 27.39 3.24
C LYS A 2 48.41 27.32 3.80
N LEU A 3 47.51 28.10 3.21
CA LEU A 3 46.08 28.14 3.55
C LEU A 3 45.38 27.21 2.55
N SER A 4 45.12 25.96 2.94
CA SER A 4 44.28 25.05 2.15
C SER A 4 42.81 25.41 2.39
N LEU A 5 42.19 26.00 1.37
CA LEU A 5 40.74 26.16 1.27
C LEU A 5 40.11 24.76 1.15
N LEU A 6 39.43 24.30 2.20
CA LEU A 6 38.59 23.11 2.16
C LEU A 6 37.21 23.52 1.65
N THR A 7 36.98 23.36 0.35
CA THR A 7 35.68 23.51 -0.28
C THR A 7 34.87 22.25 0.02
N THR A 8 34.03 22.28 1.05
CA THR A 8 33.01 21.25 1.26
C THR A 8 31.88 21.47 0.25
N PHE A 9 31.86 20.66 -0.80
CA PHE A 9 30.70 20.53 -1.67
C PHE A 9 29.59 19.85 -0.86
N PHE A 10 28.59 20.62 -0.46
CA PHE A 10 27.30 20.08 0.01
C PHE A 10 26.63 19.46 -1.23
N GLU A 11 26.72 18.15 -1.39
CA GLU A 11 25.90 17.43 -2.35
C GLU A 11 24.45 17.51 -1.86
N LEU A 12 23.66 18.38 -2.50
CA LEU A 12 22.21 18.32 -2.41
C LEU A 12 21.78 17.02 -3.10
N ASP A 13 21.62 15.97 -2.31
CA ASP A 13 20.91 14.77 -2.73
C ASP A 13 19.46 15.17 -3.02
N LEU A 14 19.22 15.52 -4.29
CA LEU A 14 17.89 15.75 -4.83
C LEU A 14 17.25 14.36 -5.05
N ALA A 15 17.04 13.63 -3.95
CA ALA A 15 16.36 12.36 -3.97
C ALA A 15 14.90 12.61 -4.40
N SER A 16 14.63 12.40 -5.68
CA SER A 16 13.28 12.45 -6.24
C SER A 16 12.39 11.54 -5.40
N ARG A 17 11.29 12.09 -4.86
CA ARG A 17 10.27 11.27 -4.20
C ARG A 17 9.65 10.37 -5.28
N ASN A 18 9.90 9.07 -5.19
CA ASN A 18 9.26 8.07 -6.04
C ASN A 18 7.83 7.87 -5.54
N LEU A 19 6.92 8.68 -6.09
CA LEU A 19 5.50 8.59 -5.84
C LEU A 19 4.86 7.87 -7.02
N ASP A 20 4.14 6.80 -6.70
CA ASP A 20 3.36 6.03 -7.67
C ASP A 20 1.87 6.18 -7.31
N PHE A 21 0.99 6.10 -8.31
CA PHE A 21 -0.46 6.17 -8.15
C PHE A 21 -1.10 4.94 -8.79
N GLY A 22 -2.03 4.31 -8.09
CA GLY A 22 -2.52 3.00 -8.50
C GLY A 22 -3.80 2.59 -7.79
N THR A 23 -4.29 1.43 -8.15
CA THR A 23 -5.43 0.78 -7.47
C THR A 23 -5.00 -0.54 -6.88
N MET A 24 -5.72 -0.99 -5.86
CA MET A 24 -5.42 -2.23 -5.15
C MET A 24 -6.52 -3.26 -5.38
N GLN A 25 -6.11 -4.45 -5.79
CA GLN A 25 -6.95 -5.58 -6.15
C GLN A 25 -6.70 -6.73 -5.17
N ILE A 26 -7.76 -7.42 -4.77
CA ILE A 26 -7.71 -8.56 -3.88
C ILE A 26 -7.79 -9.84 -4.73
N SER A 27 -6.90 -10.79 -4.45
CA SER A 27 -6.87 -12.09 -5.14
C SER A 27 -8.16 -12.89 -4.93
N ILE A 28 -8.40 -13.85 -5.82
CA ILE A 28 -9.56 -14.74 -5.82
C ILE A 28 -9.83 -15.33 -4.43
N ILE A 29 -11.10 -15.23 -4.04
CA ILE A 29 -11.72 -15.92 -2.91
C ILE A 29 -12.69 -16.93 -3.56
N ASP A 30 -12.53 -18.24 -3.35
CA ASP A 30 -13.52 -19.25 -3.74
C ASP A 30 -14.09 -19.12 -5.18
N ASP A 31 -13.23 -18.90 -6.18
CA ASP A 31 -13.59 -18.67 -7.61
C ASP A 31 -14.52 -17.46 -7.87
N GLN A 32 -14.71 -16.58 -6.89
CA GLN A 32 -15.44 -15.32 -7.01
C GLN A 32 -14.61 -14.27 -7.78
N PRO A 33 -15.28 -13.32 -8.47
CA PRO A 33 -14.59 -12.27 -9.21
C PRO A 33 -13.66 -11.44 -8.31
N ILE A 34 -12.54 -11.00 -8.89
CA ILE A 34 -11.55 -10.12 -8.27
C ILE A 34 -12.28 -8.92 -7.63
N ARG A 35 -12.11 -8.73 -6.32
CA ARG A 35 -12.60 -7.56 -5.59
C ARG A 35 -11.49 -6.51 -5.52
N ASN A 36 -11.87 -5.26 -5.32
CA ASN A 36 -10.94 -4.17 -5.08
C ASN A 36 -10.81 -3.92 -3.58
N LEU A 37 -9.66 -3.39 -3.18
CA LEU A 37 -9.48 -2.80 -1.86
C LEU A 37 -10.02 -1.37 -1.90
N ILE A 38 -10.99 -1.07 -1.05
CA ILE A 38 -11.63 0.25 -0.98
C ILE A 38 -11.40 0.88 0.39
N ALA A 39 -11.16 2.18 0.39
CA ALA A 39 -11.09 2.99 1.61
C ALA A 39 -12.38 3.84 1.72
N VAL A 40 -13.20 3.56 2.73
CA VAL A 40 -14.44 4.30 2.99
C VAL A 40 -14.42 4.78 4.43
N ASN A 41 -14.51 6.10 4.61
CA ASN A 41 -14.25 6.77 5.87
C ASN A 41 -12.85 6.39 6.38
N ASP A 42 -12.79 5.73 7.53
CA ASP A 42 -11.55 5.34 8.20
C ASP A 42 -11.29 3.83 8.12
N THR A 43 -12.01 3.08 7.29
CA THR A 43 -11.89 1.62 7.23
C THR A 43 -11.60 1.14 5.81
N VAL A 44 -10.81 0.07 5.73
CA VAL A 44 -10.44 -0.59 4.49
C VAL A 44 -11.26 -1.87 4.33
N TYR A 45 -11.97 -1.99 3.22
CA TYR A 45 -12.85 -3.12 2.92
C TYR A 45 -12.49 -3.77 1.58
N ALA A 46 -12.91 -5.01 1.40
CA ALA A 46 -13.07 -5.61 0.09
C ALA A 46 -14.38 -5.09 -0.56
N GLY A 47 -14.36 -4.69 -1.83
CA GLY A 47 -15.55 -4.16 -2.48
C GLY A 47 -15.48 -4.15 -4.00
N HIS A 48 -16.55 -3.70 -4.65
CA HIS A 48 -16.62 -3.61 -6.12
C HIS A 48 -16.17 -2.26 -6.68
N TRP A 49 -16.15 -1.21 -5.85
CA TRP A 49 -15.67 0.12 -6.23
C TRP A 49 -14.14 0.17 -6.28
N MET A 50 -13.57 1.19 -6.90
CA MET A 50 -12.12 1.39 -6.93
C MET A 50 -11.74 2.59 -6.07
N SER A 51 -10.72 2.42 -5.23
CA SER A 51 -10.02 3.53 -4.58
C SER A 51 -8.65 3.70 -5.24
N VAL A 52 -8.26 4.97 -5.44
CA VAL A 52 -6.91 5.31 -5.90
C VAL A 52 -6.04 5.59 -4.69
N PHE A 53 -4.87 4.98 -4.71
CA PHE A 53 -3.86 5.12 -3.67
C PHE A 53 -2.59 5.71 -4.26
N GLN A 54 -1.97 6.59 -3.50
CA GLN A 54 -0.61 7.03 -3.68
C GLN A 54 0.31 6.14 -2.85
N TYR A 55 1.34 5.59 -3.47
CA TYR A 55 2.40 4.85 -2.79
C TYR A 55 3.66 5.72 -2.74
N ASP A 56 4.17 5.95 -1.53
CA ASP A 56 5.50 6.54 -1.34
C ASP A 56 6.50 5.40 -1.06
N GLN A 57 7.29 5.06 -2.07
CA GLN A 57 8.26 3.97 -1.98
C GLN A 57 9.35 4.25 -0.93
N ARG A 58 9.74 5.52 -0.75
CA ARG A 58 10.82 5.91 0.16
C ARG A 58 10.37 5.78 1.61
N GLU A 59 9.17 6.26 1.91
CA GLU A 59 8.61 6.20 3.26
C GLU A 59 7.91 4.86 3.54
N SER A 60 7.70 4.03 2.52
CA SER A 60 6.95 2.76 2.60
C SER A 60 5.55 2.96 3.18
N THR A 61 4.86 3.99 2.67
CA THR A 61 3.52 4.40 3.09
C THR A 61 2.55 4.37 1.92
N ILE A 62 1.27 4.16 2.23
CA ILE A 62 0.17 4.19 1.27
C ILE A 62 -0.82 5.25 1.73
N LYS A 63 -1.20 6.15 0.84
CA LYS A 63 -2.19 7.21 1.10
C LYS A 63 -3.37 7.06 0.17
N SER A 64 -4.59 7.18 0.69
CA SER A 64 -5.80 7.26 -0.13
C SER A 64 -5.94 8.68 -0.67
N LEU A 65 -6.12 8.83 -1.98
CA LEU A 65 -6.31 10.15 -2.60
C LEU A 65 -7.68 10.77 -2.30
N SER A 66 -8.70 9.98 -2.01
CA SER A 66 -10.05 10.51 -1.75
C SER A 66 -10.18 11.09 -0.34
N SER A 67 -9.51 10.49 0.63
CA SER A 67 -9.59 10.88 2.05
C SER A 67 -8.38 11.65 2.55
N GLU A 68 -7.28 11.67 1.78
CA GLU A 68 -5.98 12.21 2.17
C GLU A 68 -5.37 11.54 3.43
N LYS A 69 -5.87 10.36 3.81
CA LYS A 69 -5.41 9.57 4.94
C LYS A 69 -4.46 8.44 4.52
N TYR A 70 -3.67 7.96 5.46
CA TYR A 70 -2.70 6.89 5.30
C TYR A 70 -3.26 5.54 5.73
N MET A 71 -2.95 4.50 4.96
CA MET A 71 -3.24 3.13 5.35
C MET A 71 -2.41 2.76 6.58
N ALA A 72 -3.05 2.10 7.52
CA ALA A 72 -2.47 1.69 8.80
C ALA A 72 -2.97 0.29 9.18
N VAL A 73 -2.23 -0.35 10.10
CA VAL A 73 -2.65 -1.58 10.77
C VAL A 73 -2.71 -1.30 12.27
N ASN A 74 -3.90 -1.42 12.87
CA ASN A 74 -4.05 -1.24 14.33
C ASN A 74 -3.49 -2.43 15.13
N GLU A 75 -3.60 -2.35 16.46
CA GLU A 75 -3.12 -3.38 17.39
C GLU A 75 -3.78 -4.76 17.16
N ASP A 76 -5.07 -4.76 16.80
CA ASP A 76 -5.85 -5.96 16.46
C ASP A 76 -5.46 -6.57 15.12
N GLY A 77 -4.71 -5.82 14.29
CA GLY A 77 -4.32 -6.24 12.95
C GLY A 77 -5.30 -5.83 11.86
N LYS A 78 -6.30 -5.00 12.14
CA LYS A 78 -7.24 -4.49 11.12
C LYS A 78 -6.57 -3.41 10.26
N LEU A 79 -6.85 -3.41 8.95
CA LEU A 79 -6.45 -2.32 8.06
C LEU A 79 -7.45 -1.16 8.16
N LEU A 80 -6.94 0.05 8.32
CA LEU A 80 -7.74 1.26 8.47
C LEU A 80 -7.03 2.48 7.86
N MET A 81 -7.71 3.63 7.82
CA MET A 81 -7.14 4.88 7.36
C MET A 81 -6.95 5.85 8.53
N VAL A 82 -5.77 6.47 8.63
CA VAL A 82 -5.39 7.38 9.72
C VAL A 82 -4.72 8.65 9.19
N ASP A 83 -4.66 9.70 10.00
CA ASP A 83 -4.05 10.98 9.59
C ASP A 83 -2.51 10.94 9.57
N THR A 84 -1.89 10.01 10.31
CA THR A 84 -0.43 9.92 10.44
C THR A 84 0.12 8.79 9.57
N PRO A 85 1.18 9.01 8.77
CA PRO A 85 1.79 7.95 7.97
C PRO A 85 2.28 6.79 8.83
N GLN A 86 1.91 5.57 8.46
CA GLN A 86 2.45 4.35 9.05
C GLN A 86 3.35 3.63 8.02
N PRO A 87 4.67 3.56 8.27
CA PRO A 87 5.58 2.85 7.37
C PRO A 87 5.42 1.33 7.50
N GLY A 88 6.05 0.60 6.58
CA GLY A 88 6.10 -0.87 6.58
C GLY A 88 5.30 -1.51 5.46
N PHE A 89 4.58 -0.71 4.66
CA PHE A 89 3.95 -1.19 3.45
C PHE A 89 4.94 -1.16 2.29
N VAL A 90 5.14 -2.31 1.67
CA VAL A 90 6.04 -2.47 0.53
C VAL A 90 5.30 -3.14 -0.60
N ILE A 91 5.37 -2.54 -1.78
CA ILE A 91 4.94 -3.17 -3.02
C ILE A 91 6.15 -3.92 -3.57
N GLY A 92 6.12 -5.25 -3.48
CA GLY A 92 7.19 -6.10 -4.00
C GLY A 92 7.13 -6.23 -5.52
N ASP A 93 8.26 -6.59 -6.12
CA ASP A 93 8.39 -6.79 -7.57
C ASP A 93 7.30 -7.72 -8.11
N ALA A 94 6.79 -7.38 -9.29
CA ALA A 94 5.83 -8.19 -10.02
C ALA A 94 6.47 -9.55 -10.36
N VAL A 95 6.15 -10.60 -9.60
CA VAL A 95 6.56 -11.97 -9.93
C VAL A 95 5.52 -12.54 -10.90
N GLY A 96 5.60 -12.19 -12.18
CA GLY A 96 4.67 -12.70 -13.20
C GLY A 96 4.37 -11.75 -14.36
N TRP A 97 3.27 -12.03 -15.06
CA TRP A 97 2.97 -11.52 -16.41
C TRP A 97 2.18 -10.19 -16.48
N ASN A 98 1.87 -9.54 -15.34
CA ASN A 98 0.84 -8.48 -15.33
C ASN A 98 1.30 -7.13 -14.72
N ASP A 99 2.60 -6.91 -14.50
CA ASP A 99 3.16 -5.67 -13.90
C ASP A 99 2.52 -5.29 -12.54
N GLN A 100 1.84 -6.24 -11.90
CA GLN A 100 1.19 -6.04 -10.61
C GLN A 100 2.16 -6.34 -9.49
N GLY A 101 2.47 -5.31 -8.70
CA GLY A 101 3.26 -5.48 -7.49
C GLY A 101 2.42 -6.08 -6.37
N ARG A 102 2.97 -7.01 -5.59
CA ARG A 102 2.24 -7.61 -4.46
C ARG A 102 2.48 -6.82 -3.19
N LEU A 103 1.42 -6.39 -2.52
CA LEU A 103 1.51 -5.68 -1.25
C LEU A 103 2.02 -6.61 -0.14
N ALA A 104 2.92 -6.07 0.66
CA ALA A 104 3.40 -6.66 1.91
C ALA A 104 3.30 -5.62 3.03
N TYR A 105 3.02 -6.07 4.24
CA TYR A 105 3.19 -5.27 5.46
C TYR A 105 4.22 -5.95 6.35
N ASN A 106 5.31 -5.23 6.68
CA ASN A 106 6.45 -5.75 7.44
C ASN A 106 6.98 -7.09 6.91
N GLY A 107 7.09 -7.21 5.57
CA GLY A 107 7.60 -8.39 4.87
C GLY A 107 6.59 -9.53 4.69
N VAL A 108 5.41 -9.47 5.30
CA VAL A 108 4.38 -10.50 5.18
C VAL A 108 3.37 -10.10 4.10
N ARG A 109 3.14 -11.01 3.15
CA ARG A 109 2.32 -10.81 1.94
C ARG A 109 0.93 -11.45 2.04
N ARG A 110 0.50 -11.81 3.25
CA ARG A 110 -0.76 -12.49 3.53
C ARG A 110 -1.65 -11.54 4.31
N PHE A 111 -2.87 -11.37 3.80
CA PHE A 111 -3.93 -10.63 4.47
C PHE A 111 -5.15 -11.55 4.57
N TYR A 112 -6.18 -11.06 5.24
CA TYR A 112 -7.44 -11.77 5.47
C TYR A 112 -8.59 -10.83 5.16
N VAL A 113 -9.64 -11.36 4.54
CA VAL A 113 -10.95 -10.72 4.51
C VAL A 113 -11.86 -11.44 5.49
N CYS A 114 -12.69 -10.71 6.21
CA CYS A 114 -13.65 -11.24 7.17
C CYS A 114 -15.07 -11.28 6.58
N ASP A 115 -16.04 -11.87 7.29
CA ASP A 115 -17.45 -11.90 6.86
C ASP A 115 -18.09 -10.50 6.71
N ASP A 116 -17.56 -9.50 7.42
CA ASP A 116 -17.99 -8.09 7.31
C ASP A 116 -17.27 -7.32 6.19
N ASP A 117 -16.57 -8.02 5.30
CA ASP A 117 -15.71 -7.50 4.23
C ASP A 117 -14.53 -6.66 4.70
N SER A 118 -14.30 -6.52 6.02
CA SER A 118 -13.12 -5.81 6.50
C SER A 118 -11.85 -6.59 6.18
N VAL A 119 -10.77 -5.85 5.91
CA VAL A 119 -9.47 -6.44 5.61
C VAL A 119 -8.57 -6.37 6.83
N GLN A 120 -7.92 -7.48 7.15
CA GLN A 120 -7.02 -7.61 8.29
C GLN A 120 -5.68 -8.20 7.87
N TYR A 121 -4.63 -7.75 8.54
CA TYR A 121 -3.31 -8.33 8.52
C TYR A 121 -3.24 -9.61 9.39
N LYS A 122 -4.00 -9.65 10.50
CA LYS A 122 -4.14 -10.83 11.37
C LYS A 122 -5.51 -11.48 11.13
N GLY A 123 -5.56 -12.80 10.92
CA GLY A 123 -6.81 -13.52 10.60
C GLY A 123 -7.68 -13.84 11.81
N ASN A 124 -7.88 -12.89 12.72
CA ASN A 124 -8.55 -13.10 14.01
C ASN A 124 -10.05 -12.74 13.99
N CYS A 125 -10.70 -12.85 12.83
CA CYS A 125 -12.10 -12.50 12.64
C CYS A 125 -12.93 -13.69 12.17
N GLU A 126 -14.25 -13.56 12.31
CA GLU A 126 -15.20 -14.54 11.78
C GLU A 126 -15.11 -14.60 10.25
N GLY A 127 -15.14 -15.84 9.72
CA GLY A 127 -15.05 -16.08 8.29
C GLY A 127 -13.72 -15.69 7.65
N ALA A 128 -12.64 -15.55 8.41
CA ALA A 128 -11.35 -15.08 7.89
C ALA A 128 -10.84 -15.94 6.72
N GLN A 129 -10.81 -15.36 5.52
CA GLN A 129 -10.30 -15.99 4.30
C GLN A 129 -8.98 -15.35 3.89
N THR A 130 -7.99 -16.18 3.58
CA THR A 130 -6.66 -15.71 3.19
C THR A 130 -6.68 -15.08 1.80
N ILE A 131 -6.16 -13.87 1.69
CA ILE A 131 -6.06 -13.12 0.44
C ILE A 131 -4.66 -12.57 0.20
N SER A 132 -4.39 -12.22 -1.06
CA SER A 132 -3.27 -11.38 -1.47
C SER A 132 -3.81 -10.06 -2.01
N ILE A 133 -3.09 -8.97 -1.78
CA ILE A 133 -3.42 -7.65 -2.32
C ILE A 133 -2.36 -7.31 -3.38
N PHE A 134 -2.82 -6.92 -4.56
CA PHE A 134 -2.00 -6.54 -5.71
C PHE A 134 -2.21 -5.08 -6.03
N TYR A 135 -1.13 -4.34 -6.20
CA TYR A 135 -1.13 -2.97 -6.66
C TYR A 135 -0.97 -2.93 -8.17
N LYS A 136 -1.87 -2.20 -8.82
CA LYS A 136 -1.82 -1.93 -10.25
C LYS A 136 -1.58 -0.42 -10.46
N PRO A 137 -0.40 -0.03 -10.99
CA PRO A 137 -0.13 1.37 -11.35
C PRO A 137 -1.19 1.92 -12.32
N LEU A 138 -1.50 3.21 -12.21
CA LEU A 138 -2.26 3.93 -13.21
C LEU A 138 -1.33 4.24 -14.38
N GLU A 139 -1.67 3.74 -15.56
CA GLU A 139 -1.01 4.13 -16.80
C GLU A 139 -1.35 5.61 -17.07
N VAL A 140 -0.33 6.46 -17.11
CA VAL A 140 -0.48 7.82 -17.62
C VAL A 140 -0.43 7.71 -19.15
N PRO A 141 -1.50 8.07 -19.89
CA PRO A 141 -1.43 8.10 -21.34
C PRO A 141 -0.33 9.10 -21.77
N GLU A 142 0.62 8.63 -22.58
CA GLU A 142 1.69 9.44 -23.17
C GLU A 142 1.16 10.55 -24.10
#